data_AF-A0A7Y1X9E6-F1
#
_entry.id   AF-A0A7Y1X9E6-F1
#
_cell.length_a   1.000
_cell.length_b   1.000
_cell.length_c   1.000
_cell.angle_alpha   90.00
_cell.angle_beta   90.00
_cell.angle_gamma   90.00
#
_symmetry.space_group_name_H-M   'P 1'
#
loop_
_entity.id
_entity.type
_entity.pdbx_description
1 polymer ?
#
loop_
_entity_poly.entity_id
_entity_poly.type
_entity_poly.pdbx_seq_one_letter_code
_entity_poly.pdbx_strand_id
1 'polypeptide(L)' 'MSSSVEIHRPAEEVFAFVSDMENNPRWQNGMKSCRWTSQPPIGAGSTYEQVAGFLGREIETAFEVVEFEP' A
#
# COMPACT_ATOMS: atom_id res chain seq x y z
N MET A 1 -17.99 1.92 -8.26
CA MET A 1 -18.51 1.04 -7.19
C MET A 1 -17.63 1.30 -5.98
N SER A 2 -18.22 1.46 -4.79
CA SER A 2 -17.48 1.60 -3.54
C SER A 2 -17.60 0.29 -2.76
N SER A 3 -16.52 -0.12 -2.10
CA SER A 3 -16.47 -1.30 -1.22
C SER A 3 -15.99 -0.85 0.16
N SER A 4 -16.57 -1.42 1.22
CA SER A 4 -16.19 -1.12 2.60
C SER A 4 -16.04 -2.39 3.42
N VAL A 5 -15.24 -2.32 4.49
CA VAL A 5 -15.04 -3.39 5.47
C VAL A 5 -14.92 -2.76 6.86
N GLU A 6 -15.55 -3.37 7.87
CA GLU A 6 -15.42 -2.95 9.27
C GLU A 6 -14.26 -3.68 9.94
N ILE A 7 -13.40 -2.93 10.62
CA ILE A 7 -12.23 -3.46 11.34
C ILE A 7 -12.33 -3.03 12.81
N HIS A 8 -12.38 -4.01 13.71
CA HIS A 8 -12.50 -3.77 15.17
C HIS A 8 -11.14 -3.40 15.80
N ARG A 9 -10.50 -2.35 15.29
CA ARG A 9 -9.21 -1.81 15.78
C ARG A 9 -9.21 -0.28 15.76
N PRO A 10 -8.37 0.39 16.56
CA PRO A 10 -8.22 1.86 16.50
C PRO A 10 -7.84 2.34 15.10
N ALA A 11 -8.39 3.48 14.68
CA ALA A 11 -8.15 4.04 13.35
C ALA A 11 -6.66 4.32 13.11
N GLU A 12 -5.95 4.84 14.10
CA GLU A 12 -4.50 5.10 14.04
C GLU A 12 -3.69 3.84 13.74
N GLU A 13 -4.11 2.69 14.28
CA GLU A 13 -3.40 1.42 14.08
C GLU A 13 -3.65 0.87 12.67
N VAL A 14 -4.90 0.97 12.22
CA VAL A 14 -5.27 0.58 10.86
C VAL A 14 -4.55 1.47 9.86
N PHE A 15 -4.55 2.79 10.08
CA PHE A 15 -3.87 3.77 9.24
C PHE A 15 -2.38 3.44 9.13
N ALA A 16 -1.68 3.32 10.27
CA ALA A 16 -0.25 3.00 10.29
C ALA A 16 0.07 1.69 9.54
N PHE A 17 -0.82 0.70 9.60
CA PHE A 17 -0.66 -0.56 8.88
C PHE A 17 -0.87 -0.40 7.37
N VAL A 18 -1.98 0.23 6.94
CA VAL A 18 -2.32 0.33 5.51
C VAL A 18 -1.51 1.41 4.79
N SER A 19 -1.01 2.42 5.50
CA SER A 19 -0.19 3.49 4.95
C SER A 19 1.25 3.04 4.68
N ASP A 20 1.71 1.97 5.35
CA ASP A 20 2.95 1.28 5.01
C ASP A 20 2.70 0.27 3.89
N MET A 21 3.03 0.67 2.66
CA MET A 21 2.79 -0.12 1.45
C MET A 21 3.47 -1.48 1.47
N GLU A 22 4.54 -1.68 2.26
CA GLU A 22 5.20 -2.97 2.41
C GLU A 22 4.29 -4.03 3.07
N ASN A 23 3.18 -3.61 3.70
CA ASN A 23 2.16 -4.51 4.22
C ASN A 23 1.15 -4.98 3.16
N ASN A 24 1.10 -4.40 1.96
CA ASN A 24 0.10 -4.75 0.94
C ASN A 24 0.05 -6.26 0.59
N PRO A 25 1.18 -6.98 0.46
CA PRO A 25 1.16 -8.43 0.25
C PRO A 25 0.45 -9.25 1.35
N ARG A 26 0.25 -8.67 2.54
CA ARG A 26 -0.38 -9.35 3.69
C ARG A 26 -1.91 -9.34 3.62
N TRP A 27 -2.51 -8.43 2.87
CA TRP A 27 -3.97 -8.24 2.86
C TRP A 27 -4.56 -8.10 1.45
N GLN A 28 -3.78 -7.65 0.48
CA GLN A 28 -4.24 -7.48 -0.90
C GLN A 28 -3.90 -8.73 -1.73
N ASN A 29 -4.92 -9.57 -1.97
CA ASN A 29 -4.76 -10.77 -2.78
C ASN A 29 -4.15 -10.44 -4.16
N GLY A 30 -3.12 -11.20 -4.54
CA GLY A 30 -2.39 -11.02 -5.79
C GLY A 30 -1.23 -10.03 -5.71
N MET A 31 -1.08 -9.26 -4.63
CA MET A 31 0.12 -8.44 -4.43
C MET A 31 1.29 -9.33 -4.01
N LYS A 32 2.40 -9.30 -4.77
CA LYS A 32 3.58 -10.13 -4.52
C LYS A 32 4.63 -9.41 -3.69
N SER A 33 4.89 -8.15 -3.98
CA SER A 33 5.81 -7.31 -3.22
C SER A 33 5.45 -5.84 -3.36
N CYS A 34 5.81 -5.08 -2.32
CA CYS A 34 5.88 -3.63 -2.34
C CYS A 34 7.18 -3.21 -1.66
N ARG A 35 7.79 -2.13 -2.12
CA ARG A 35 9.02 -1.59 -1.54
C ARG A 35 9.06 -0.08 -1.69
N TRP A 36 9.35 0.61 -0.59
CA TRP A 36 9.63 2.04 -0.64
C TRP A 36 10.91 2.35 -1.42
N THR A 37 10.86 3.33 -2.32
CA THR A 37 12.03 3.86 -3.02
C THR A 37 12.49 5.20 -2.43
N SER A 38 11.64 5.85 -1.63
CA SER A 38 11.98 7.00 -0.80
C SER A 38 12.40 6.60 0.62
N GLN A 39 13.21 7.44 1.28
CA GLN A 39 13.57 7.25 2.69
C GLN A 39 12.53 7.89 3.62
N PRO A 40 12.36 7.37 4.85
CA PRO A 40 11.52 8.02 5.86
C PRO A 40 11.97 9.47 6.19
N PRO A 41 11.06 10.35 6.65
CA PRO A 41 9.64 10.09 6.89
C PRO A 41 8.83 9.98 5.58
N ILE A 42 7.93 9.00 5.54
CA ILE A 42 7.01 8.81 4.41
C ILE A 42 5.88 9.85 4.49
N GLY A 43 5.47 10.37 3.34
CA GLY A 43 4.39 11.36 3.19
C GLY A 43 4.16 11.72 1.72
N ALA A 44 3.49 12.84 1.46
CA ALA A 44 3.32 13.34 0.09
C ALA A 44 4.68 13.52 -0.63
N GLY A 45 4.76 13.10 -1.89
CA GLY A 45 5.98 13.02 -2.71
C GLY A 45 6.81 11.76 -2.49
N SER A 46 6.50 10.93 -1.48
CA SER A 46 7.19 9.64 -1.30
C SER A 46 6.81 8.66 -2.41
N THR A 47 7.77 7.86 -2.82
CA THR A 47 7.62 6.89 -3.92
C THR A 47 7.84 5.46 -3.47
N TYR A 48 7.13 4.53 -4.11
CA TYR A 48 7.28 3.09 -3.94
C TYR A 48 7.06 2.34 -5.24
N GLU A 49 7.57 1.11 -5.29
CA GLU A 49 7.36 0.16 -6.38
C GLU A 49 6.61 -1.06 -5.86
N GLN A 50 5.79 -1.66 -6.71
CA GLN A 50 5.09 -2.91 -6.39
C GLN A 50 5.09 -3.89 -7.57
N VAL A 51 4.94 -5.17 -7.22
CA VAL A 51 4.74 -6.27 -8.18
C VAL A 51 3.43 -6.96 -7.85
N ALA A 52 2.48 -6.94 -8.79
CA ALA A 52 1.20 -7.63 -8.69
C ALA A 52 1.13 -8.81 -9.66
N GLY A 53 0.56 -9.93 -9.22
CA GLY A 53 0.21 -11.07 -10.05
C GLY A 53 -1.20 -10.95 -10.62
N PHE A 54 -1.32 -10.92 -11.94
CA PHE A 54 -2.61 -10.88 -12.62
C PHE A 54 -2.64 -11.81 -13.84
N LEU A 55 -3.60 -12.73 -13.88
CA LEU A 55 -3.76 -13.73 -14.96
C LEU A 55 -2.46 -14.46 -15.35
N GLY A 56 -1.66 -14.85 -14.34
CA GLY A 56 -0.39 -15.56 -14.54
C GLY A 56 0.77 -14.68 -15.01
N ARG A 57 0.60 -13.36 -15.06
CA ARG A 57 1.65 -12.38 -15.39
C ARG A 57 2.01 -11.54 -14.18
N GLU A 58 3.21 -10.98 -14.21
CA GLU A 58 3.66 -9.97 -13.25
C GLU A 58 3.47 -8.59 -13.88
N ILE A 59 2.95 -7.67 -13.06
CA ILE A 59 2.78 -6.27 -13.40
C ILE A 59 3.60 -5.48 -12.38
N GLU A 60 4.62 -4.81 -12.88
CA GLU A 60 5.44 -3.88 -12.09
C GLU A 60 4.86 -2.48 -12.23
N THR A 61 4.80 -1.72 -11.14
CA THR A 61 4.26 -0.36 -11.16
C THR A 61 4.97 0.51 -10.13
N ALA A 62 5.29 1.74 -10.52
CA ALA A 62 5.80 2.77 -9.64
C ALA A 62 4.68 3.75 -9.27
N PHE A 63 4.68 4.20 -8.02
CA PHE A 63 3.69 5.10 -7.46
C PHE A 63 4.35 6.27 -6.74
N GLU A 64 3.62 7.39 -6.71
CA GLU A 64 3.91 8.55 -5.88
C GLU A 64 2.71 8.81 -4.96
N VAL A 65 2.97 9.04 -3.69
CA VAL A 65 1.98 9.45 -2.71
C VAL A 65 1.65 10.92 -2.94
N VAL A 66 0.44 11.25 -3.36
CA VAL A 66 0.04 12.65 -3.62
C VAL A 66 -0.48 13.37 -2.37
N GLU A 67 -0.95 12.62 -1.38
CA GLU A 67 -1.55 13.13 -0.14
C GLU A 67 -1.38 12.08 0.97
N PHE A 68 -1.17 12.52 2.21
CA PHE A 68 -0.98 11.65 3.37
C PHE A 68 -1.52 12.33 4.63
N GLU A 69 -2.70 11.90 5.09
CA GLU A 69 -3.36 12.44 6.27
C GLU A 69 -3.76 11.28 7.22
N PRO A 70 -3.19 11.21 8.43
CA PRO A 70 -3.48 10.18 9.43
C PRO A 70 -4.84 10.33 10.13
#